data_AF-A0A2V8S541-F1
#
_entry.id   AF-A0A2V8S541-F1
#
_cell.length_a   1.000
_cell.length_b   1.000
_cell.length_c   1.000
_cell.angle_alpha   90.00
_cell.angle_beta   90.00
_cell.angle_gamma   90.00
#
_symmetry.space_group_name_H-M   'P 1'
#
loop_
_entity.id
_entity.type
_entity.pdbx_description
1 polymer ?
#
loop_
_entity_poly.entity_id
_entity_poly.type
_entity_poly.pdbx_seq_one_letter_code
_entity_poly.pdbx_strand_id
1 'polypeptide(L)'
;MPSKDWKGYTWTSDHGYTFGQMWNFLEYGNVLDTRVEFSNELMIGLFWEESMFQNWWQKGDKGQDLKQYAAGFGQIERATLGIMNALYPEKRMKYTPEMIVSDPLISVNASVDYLRYLRKRYPNSTKVQILHNYGGAGEGGSTDVSSKVSQWMNCEAILRG
;
A
#
# COMPACT_ATOMS: atom_id res chain seq x y z
N MET A 1 8.87 1.85 30.42
CA MET A 1 9.39 1.80 29.05
C MET A 1 8.60 2.82 28.24
N PRO A 2 9.23 3.71 27.48
CA PRO A 2 8.49 4.75 26.77
C PRO A 2 7.51 4.07 25.80
N SER A 3 6.28 4.54 25.77
CA SER A 3 5.24 4.06 24.85
C SER A 3 5.78 4.16 23.43
N LYS A 4 5.74 3.04 22.69
CA LYS A 4 5.91 3.06 21.24
C LYS A 4 4.64 3.68 20.68
N ASP A 5 4.55 5.00 20.77
CA ASP A 5 3.52 5.78 20.09
C ASP A 5 3.77 5.61 18.59
N TRP A 6 3.14 4.62 18.01
CA TRP A 6 2.96 4.55 16.57
C TRP A 6 2.11 5.77 16.20
N LYS A 7 2.75 6.86 15.75
CA LYS A 7 2.07 8.08 15.30
C LYS A 7 1.67 7.91 13.84
N GLY A 8 0.84 6.90 13.61
CA GLY A 8 0.14 6.70 12.36
C GLY A 8 -0.80 7.87 12.08
N TYR A 9 -1.18 8.00 10.81
CA TYR A 9 -2.15 8.98 10.35
C TYR A 9 -3.35 9.12 11.30
N THR A 10 -3.66 10.36 11.69
CA THR A 10 -5.01 10.68 12.16
C THR A 10 -5.85 10.91 10.92
N TRP A 11 -6.97 10.19 10.80
CA TRP A 11 -7.87 10.39 9.67
C TRP A 11 -8.34 11.85 9.64
N THR A 12 -8.19 12.53 8.50
CA THR A 12 -8.74 13.86 8.23
C THR A 12 -9.69 13.82 7.04
N SER A 13 -10.66 14.73 6.98
CA SER A 13 -11.62 14.83 5.88
C SER A 13 -10.98 15.22 4.55
N ASP A 14 -9.84 15.91 4.59
CA ASP A 14 -9.25 16.51 3.39
C ASP A 14 -8.58 15.47 2.50
N HIS A 15 -8.07 14.39 3.10
CA HIS A 15 -7.34 13.34 2.40
C HIS A 15 -7.80 11.93 2.79
N GLY A 16 -8.78 11.83 3.67
CA GLY A 16 -9.32 10.58 4.20
C GLY A 16 -10.54 10.08 3.48
N TYR A 17 -10.60 8.77 3.35
CA TYR A 17 -11.70 8.08 2.69
C TYR A 17 -12.38 7.13 3.67
N THR A 18 -13.68 6.96 3.50
CA THR A 18 -14.46 5.98 4.26
C THR A 18 -14.22 4.57 3.74
N PHE A 19 -14.57 3.56 4.54
CA PHE A 19 -14.54 2.16 4.13
C PHE A 19 -15.29 1.92 2.81
N GLY A 20 -16.50 2.46 2.67
CA GLY A 20 -17.32 2.29 1.47
C GLY A 20 -16.71 2.94 0.23
N GLN A 21 -16.09 4.12 0.37
CA GLN A 21 -15.36 4.74 -0.74
C GLN A 21 -14.15 3.90 -1.15
N MET A 22 -13.40 3.37 -0.18
CA MET A 22 -12.25 2.52 -0.47
C MET A 22 -12.65 1.23 -1.17
N TRP A 23 -13.73 0.60 -0.71
CA TRP A 23 -14.29 -0.59 -1.33
C TRP A 23 -14.67 -0.33 -2.78
N ASN A 24 -15.36 0.78 -3.05
CA ASN A 24 -15.71 1.19 -4.41
C ASN A 24 -14.45 1.38 -5.27
N PHE A 25 -13.41 2.06 -4.79
CA PHE A 25 -12.18 2.23 -5.56
C PHE A 25 -11.49 0.89 -5.89
N LEU A 26 -11.53 -0.08 -4.98
CA LEU A 26 -11.03 -1.43 -5.22
C LEU A 26 -11.91 -2.22 -6.20
N GLU A 27 -13.21 -1.93 -6.27
CA GLU A 27 -14.12 -2.51 -7.25
C GLU A 27 -13.87 -2.00 -8.68
N TYR A 28 -13.65 -0.70 -8.83
CA TYR A 28 -13.49 -0.01 -10.12
C TYR A 28 -12.04 0.12 -10.59
N GLY A 29 -11.06 0.00 -9.69
CA GLY A 29 -9.65 0.01 -10.04
C GLY A 29 -9.28 -1.17 -10.93
N ASN A 30 -8.09 -1.14 -11.51
CA ASN A 30 -7.55 -2.21 -12.35
C ASN A 30 -7.08 -3.41 -11.48
N VAL A 31 -7.98 -3.85 -10.61
CA VAL A 31 -7.75 -4.82 -9.53
C VAL A 31 -8.46 -6.15 -9.80
N LEU A 32 -9.46 -6.16 -10.70
CA LEU A 32 -10.31 -7.33 -11.00
C LEU A 32 -9.49 -8.58 -11.32
N ASP A 33 -8.42 -8.44 -12.09
CA ASP A 33 -7.52 -9.52 -12.53
C ASP A 33 -6.51 -9.97 -11.45
N THR A 34 -6.27 -9.17 -10.40
CA THR A 34 -5.39 -9.53 -9.25
C THR A 34 -6.10 -10.16 -8.06
N ARG A 35 -7.44 -10.10 -8.02
CA ARG A 35 -8.27 -10.51 -6.86
C ARG A 35 -8.15 -11.97 -6.45
N VAL A 36 -7.64 -12.83 -7.33
CA VAL A 36 -7.44 -14.26 -7.00
C VAL A 36 -6.39 -14.42 -5.91
N GLU A 37 -5.30 -13.65 -5.97
CA GLU A 37 -4.21 -13.73 -4.99
C GLU A 37 -4.27 -12.59 -3.95
N PHE A 38 -4.44 -11.35 -4.42
CA PHE A 38 -4.51 -10.16 -3.57
C PHE A 38 -5.92 -9.58 -3.62
N SER A 39 -6.74 -10.03 -2.69
CA SER A 39 -8.16 -9.74 -2.66
C SER A 39 -8.48 -8.29 -2.28
N ASN A 40 -9.71 -7.85 -2.55
CA ASN A 40 -10.17 -6.55 -2.07
C ASN A 40 -10.12 -6.48 -0.54
N GLU A 41 -10.48 -7.57 0.14
CA GLU A 41 -10.46 -7.64 1.59
C GLU A 41 -9.04 -7.46 2.17
N LEU A 42 -8.04 -8.08 1.54
CA LEU A 42 -6.65 -7.89 1.90
C LEU A 42 -6.20 -6.44 1.66
N MET A 43 -6.54 -5.88 0.51
CA MET A 43 -6.17 -4.51 0.16
C MET A 43 -6.78 -3.49 1.13
N ILE A 44 -8.00 -3.73 1.62
CA ILE A 44 -8.62 -2.93 2.69
C ILE A 44 -7.76 -2.97 3.96
N GLY A 45 -7.39 -4.16 4.43
CA GLY A 45 -6.54 -4.29 5.62
C GLY A 45 -5.19 -3.60 5.45
N LEU A 46 -4.59 -3.73 4.27
CA LEU A 46 -3.32 -3.08 3.93
C LEU A 46 -3.45 -1.56 3.95
N PHE A 47 -4.44 -0.99 3.28
CA PHE A 47 -4.63 0.47 3.23
C PHE A 47 -5.02 1.07 4.57
N TRP A 48 -5.75 0.33 5.40
CA TRP A 48 -6.05 0.74 6.76
C TRP A 48 -4.78 0.84 7.60
N GLU A 49 -3.96 -0.22 7.64
CA GLU A 49 -2.74 -0.23 8.45
C GLU A 49 -1.66 0.73 7.93
N GLU A 50 -1.52 0.89 6.62
CA GLU A 50 -0.49 1.77 6.05
C GLU A 50 -0.85 3.25 6.15
N SER A 51 -2.12 3.62 5.99
CA SER A 51 -2.51 5.03 5.87
C SER A 51 -3.77 5.44 6.62
N MET A 52 -4.48 4.51 7.25
CA MET A 52 -5.83 4.77 7.79
C MET A 52 -6.75 5.36 6.69
N PHE A 53 -6.62 4.85 5.46
CA PHE A 53 -7.29 5.36 4.25
C PHE A 53 -6.99 6.83 3.92
N GLN A 54 -5.80 7.32 4.24
CA GLN A 54 -5.33 8.64 3.83
C GLN A 54 -4.60 8.56 2.49
N ASN A 55 -5.11 9.21 1.46
CA ASN A 55 -4.36 9.37 0.21
C ASN A 55 -3.40 10.55 0.32
N TRP A 56 -2.31 10.39 1.08
CA TRP A 56 -1.40 11.51 1.36
C TRP A 56 0.07 11.09 1.51
N TRP A 57 0.92 12.08 1.73
CA TRP A 57 2.33 11.92 2.06
C TRP A 57 2.52 11.34 3.46
N GLN A 58 3.51 10.46 3.61
CA GLN A 58 3.94 9.96 4.91
C GLN A 58 4.14 11.10 5.91
N LYS A 59 3.58 10.94 7.11
CA LYS A 59 3.77 11.88 8.21
C LYS A 59 4.97 11.47 9.05
N GLY A 60 5.81 12.44 9.41
CA GLY A 60 6.87 12.25 10.41
C GLY A 60 6.35 12.43 11.84
N ASP A 61 7.22 12.22 12.82
CA ASP A 61 6.87 12.25 14.26
C ASP A 61 6.26 13.57 14.77
N LYS A 62 6.39 14.65 14.00
CA LYS A 62 5.84 15.99 14.30
C LYS A 62 4.67 16.35 13.36
N GLY A 63 4.10 15.39 12.64
CA GLY A 63 2.99 15.62 11.71
C GLY A 63 3.37 16.32 10.40
N GLN A 64 4.67 16.46 10.12
CA GLN A 64 5.18 17.05 8.89
C GLN A 64 5.10 16.08 7.71
N ASP A 65 4.80 16.58 6.52
CA ASP A 65 4.81 15.79 5.29
C ASP A 65 6.25 15.42 4.89
N LEU A 66 6.53 14.13 4.85
CA LEU A 66 7.81 13.54 4.46
C LEU A 66 7.76 13.15 2.97
N LYS A 67 7.63 14.15 2.09
CA LYS A 67 7.39 13.99 0.63
C LYS A 67 8.39 13.12 -0.14
N GLN A 68 9.56 12.89 0.43
CA GLN A 68 10.64 12.07 -0.13
C GLN A 68 10.55 10.59 0.22
N TYR A 69 9.69 10.19 1.17
CA TYR A 69 9.60 8.81 1.65
C TYR A 69 8.48 8.06 0.92
N ALA A 70 7.28 8.01 1.48
CA ALA A 70 6.16 7.24 0.97
C ALA A 70 4.89 8.08 0.71
N ALA A 71 4.02 7.58 -0.16
CA ALA A 71 2.79 8.26 -0.57
C ALA A 71 1.62 7.32 -0.84
N GLY A 72 0.41 7.85 -0.65
CA GLY A 72 -0.88 7.23 -0.97
C GLY A 72 -1.33 6.14 -0.01
N PHE A 73 -2.43 5.47 -0.33
CA PHE A 73 -3.06 4.52 0.58
C PHE A 73 -2.15 3.38 1.04
N GLY A 74 -1.32 2.87 0.12
CA GLY A 74 -0.39 1.79 0.41
C GLY A 74 1.01 2.24 0.81
N GLN A 75 1.22 3.55 1.06
CA GLN A 75 2.50 4.15 1.46
C GLN A 75 3.70 3.62 0.65
N ILE A 76 3.64 3.78 -0.68
CA ILE A 76 4.71 3.28 -1.55
C ILE A 76 5.86 4.29 -1.59
N GLU A 77 7.08 3.80 -1.39
CA GLU A 77 8.27 4.64 -1.42
C GLU A 77 8.59 5.18 -2.83
N ARG A 78 9.11 6.41 -2.90
CA ARG A 78 9.53 7.02 -4.18
C ARG A 78 10.55 6.16 -4.94
N ALA A 79 11.49 5.52 -4.23
CA ALA A 79 12.48 4.62 -4.81
C ALA A 79 11.82 3.39 -5.47
N THR A 80 10.87 2.77 -4.78
CA THR A 80 10.07 1.65 -5.30
C THR A 80 9.30 2.03 -6.56
N LEU A 81 8.68 3.21 -6.59
CA LEU A 81 8.01 3.71 -7.80
C LEU A 81 8.99 3.89 -8.96
N GLY A 82 10.21 4.39 -8.69
CA GLY A 82 11.28 4.49 -9.69
C GLY A 82 11.63 3.13 -10.29
N ILE A 83 11.81 2.09 -9.45
CA ILE A 83 12.08 0.72 -9.88
C ILE A 83 10.93 0.16 -10.71
N MET A 84 9.68 0.32 -10.25
CA MET A 84 8.49 -0.13 -10.98
C MET A 84 8.36 0.55 -12.34
N ASN A 85 8.63 1.85 -12.42
CA ASN A 85 8.56 2.61 -13.67
C ASN A 85 9.65 2.20 -14.67
N ALA A 86 10.86 1.88 -14.18
CA ALA A 86 11.98 1.46 -15.02
C ALA A 86 11.80 0.03 -15.57
N LEU A 87 11.26 -0.89 -14.78
CA LEU A 87 11.14 -2.31 -15.14
C LEU A 87 9.95 -2.64 -16.05
N TYR A 88 9.01 -1.71 -16.21
CA TYR A 88 7.89 -1.85 -17.14
C TYR A 88 7.81 -0.62 -18.06
N PRO A 89 8.80 -0.43 -18.96
CA PRO A 89 8.88 0.71 -19.87
C PRO A 89 7.58 0.92 -20.67
N GLU A 90 6.90 -0.17 -21.03
CA GLU A 90 5.65 -0.24 -21.79
C GLU A 90 4.39 0.19 -21.03
N LYS A 91 4.47 0.40 -19.70
CA LYS A 91 3.33 0.93 -18.95
C LYS A 91 2.93 2.30 -19.50
N ARG A 92 1.66 2.41 -19.87
CA ARG A 92 1.04 3.65 -20.35
C ARG A 92 1.09 4.78 -19.32
N MET A 93 1.15 4.45 -18.03
CA MET A 93 1.28 5.41 -16.92
C MET A 93 2.51 5.09 -16.07
N LYS A 94 3.35 6.11 -15.85
CA LYS A 94 4.46 6.08 -14.89
C LYS A 94 3.99 6.79 -13.63
N TYR A 95 4.09 6.13 -12.48
CA TYR A 95 3.61 6.70 -11.22
C TYR A 95 4.64 7.66 -10.65
N THR A 96 4.19 8.85 -10.23
CA THR A 96 4.95 9.69 -9.30
C THR A 96 4.19 9.79 -7.98
N PRO A 97 4.86 10.09 -6.86
CA PRO A 97 4.16 10.33 -5.60
C PRO A 97 3.08 11.42 -5.70
N GLU A 98 3.32 12.47 -6.48
CA GLU A 98 2.35 13.57 -6.68
C GLU A 98 1.10 13.09 -7.43
N MET A 99 1.25 12.19 -8.40
CA MET A 99 0.11 11.58 -9.11
C MET A 99 -0.70 10.66 -8.18
N ILE A 100 -0.01 9.88 -7.33
CA ILE A 100 -0.66 9.02 -6.34
C ILE A 100 -1.49 9.85 -5.36
N VAL A 101 -0.92 10.91 -4.80
CA VAL A 101 -1.61 11.77 -3.81
C VAL A 101 -2.77 12.56 -4.43
N SER A 102 -2.70 12.91 -5.71
CA SER A 102 -3.75 13.69 -6.37
C SER A 102 -4.96 12.87 -6.83
N ASP A 103 -4.83 11.56 -7.00
CA ASP A 103 -5.91 10.70 -7.47
C ASP A 103 -5.98 9.35 -6.71
N PRO A 104 -7.06 9.09 -5.96
CA PRO A 104 -7.27 7.84 -5.24
C PRO A 104 -7.19 6.59 -6.10
N LEU A 105 -7.70 6.63 -7.34
CA LEU A 105 -7.66 5.48 -8.24
C LEU A 105 -6.23 5.20 -8.70
N ILE A 106 -5.42 6.24 -8.93
CA ILE A 106 -3.99 6.07 -9.20
C ILE A 106 -3.30 5.46 -7.98
N SER A 107 -3.62 5.91 -6.77
CA SER A 107 -3.07 5.32 -5.54
C SER A 107 -3.40 3.83 -5.41
N VAL A 108 -4.65 3.42 -5.66
CA VAL A 108 -5.05 2.01 -5.63
C VAL A 108 -4.28 1.21 -6.68
N ASN A 109 -4.25 1.69 -7.93
CA ASN A 109 -3.58 1.02 -9.03
C ASN A 109 -2.07 0.86 -8.79
N ALA A 110 -1.42 1.87 -8.21
CA ALA A 110 0.00 1.82 -7.87
C ALA A 110 0.31 0.72 -6.84
N SER A 111 -0.51 0.60 -5.78
CA SER A 111 -0.32 -0.44 -4.75
C SER A 111 -0.50 -1.85 -5.29
N VAL A 112 -1.49 -2.03 -6.16
CA VAL A 112 -1.78 -3.32 -6.82
C VAL A 112 -0.66 -3.70 -7.77
N ASP A 113 -0.20 -2.74 -8.58
CA ASP A 113 0.93 -2.93 -9.47
C ASP A 113 2.23 -3.24 -8.70
N TYR A 114 2.37 -2.72 -7.48
CA TYR A 114 3.53 -3.04 -6.63
C TYR A 114 3.48 -4.50 -6.17
N LEU A 115 2.32 -5.00 -5.73
CA LEU A 115 2.14 -6.42 -5.40
C LEU A 115 2.38 -7.32 -6.61
N ARG A 116 1.86 -6.96 -7.79
CA ARG A 116 2.16 -7.67 -9.06
C ARG A 116 3.67 -7.69 -9.35
N TYR A 117 4.35 -6.57 -9.15
CA TYR A 117 5.79 -6.48 -9.31
C TYR A 117 6.52 -7.44 -8.38
N LEU A 118 6.17 -7.46 -7.09
CA LEU A 118 6.79 -8.35 -6.11
C LEU A 118 6.53 -9.82 -6.48
N ARG A 119 5.31 -10.17 -6.88
CA ARG A 119 4.96 -11.52 -7.36
C ARG A 119 5.80 -11.92 -8.58
N LYS A 120 6.00 -11.02 -9.56
CA LYS A 120 6.86 -11.29 -10.73
C LYS A 120 8.33 -11.43 -10.33
N ARG A 121 8.82 -10.62 -9.39
CA ARG A 121 10.20 -10.65 -8.89
C ARG A 121 10.49 -11.90 -8.07
N TYR A 122 9.52 -12.37 -7.29
CA TYR A 122 9.64 -13.52 -6.40
C TYR A 122 8.56 -14.59 -6.74
N PRO A 123 8.66 -15.23 -7.91
CA PRO A 123 7.59 -16.10 -8.43
C PRO A 123 7.31 -17.31 -7.52
N ASN A 124 8.33 -17.80 -6.82
CA ASN A 124 8.23 -18.98 -5.95
C ASN A 124 7.88 -18.65 -4.49
N SER A 125 7.67 -17.37 -4.16
CA SER A 125 7.34 -16.96 -2.79
C SER A 125 5.88 -17.20 -2.45
N THR A 126 5.57 -17.49 -1.20
CA THR A 126 4.17 -17.53 -0.73
C THR A 126 3.57 -16.12 -0.73
N LYS A 127 2.24 -16.02 -0.73
CA LYS A 127 1.53 -14.74 -0.56
C LYS A 127 2.04 -13.95 0.66
N VAL A 128 2.22 -14.64 1.79
CA VAL A 128 2.76 -14.04 3.02
C VAL A 128 4.16 -13.46 2.78
N GLN A 129 5.06 -14.21 2.12
CA GLN A 129 6.39 -13.69 1.78
C GLN A 129 6.34 -12.47 0.84
N ILE A 130 5.39 -12.42 -0.10
CA ILE A 130 5.19 -11.23 -0.93
C ILE A 130 4.76 -10.03 -0.07
N LEU A 131 3.83 -10.22 0.87
CA LEU A 131 3.39 -9.15 1.78
C LEU A 131 4.51 -8.67 2.72
N HIS A 132 5.39 -9.57 3.17
CA HIS A 132 6.61 -9.19 3.88
C HIS A 132 7.51 -8.28 3.05
N ASN A 133 7.69 -8.60 1.76
CA ASN A 133 8.47 -7.75 0.85
C ASN A 133 7.78 -6.40 0.56
N TYR A 134 6.44 -6.36 0.59
CA TYR A 134 5.67 -5.12 0.44
C TYR A 134 5.92 -4.19 1.63
N GLY A 135 5.72 -4.67 2.86
CA GLY A 135 5.87 -3.85 4.07
C GLY A 135 7.32 -3.56 4.47
N GLY A 136 8.26 -4.43 4.07
CA GLY A 136 9.69 -4.31 4.39
C GLY A 136 10.54 -3.61 3.33
N ALA A 137 9.93 -3.14 2.24
CA ALA A 137 10.56 -2.44 1.11
C ALA A 137 11.84 -3.13 0.57
N GLY A 138 11.66 -4.27 -0.11
CA GLY A 138 12.42 -4.67 -1.31
C GLY A 138 13.94 -4.95 -1.28
N GLU A 139 14.70 -4.55 -0.27
CA GLU A 139 16.16 -4.78 -0.19
C GLU A 139 16.63 -5.05 1.26
N GLY A 140 16.11 -6.11 1.89
CA GLY A 140 16.70 -6.62 3.15
C GLY A 140 16.59 -5.67 4.35
N GLY A 141 15.59 -4.79 4.36
CA GLY A 141 15.33 -3.85 5.45
C GLY A 141 15.13 -4.56 6.79
N SER A 142 15.85 -4.11 7.81
CA SER A 142 15.94 -4.66 9.18
C SER A 142 14.65 -4.53 10.01
N THR A 143 13.51 -4.20 9.40
CA THR A 143 12.25 -3.96 10.11
C THR A 143 11.36 -5.19 10.02
N ASP A 144 11.11 -5.83 11.16
CA ASP A 144 10.15 -6.93 11.27
C ASP A 144 8.71 -6.41 11.07
N VAL A 145 8.10 -6.80 9.96
CA VAL A 145 6.71 -6.47 9.60
C VAL A 145 5.73 -7.63 9.80
N SER A 146 6.12 -8.69 10.52
CA SER A 146 5.28 -9.89 10.71
C SER A 146 3.92 -9.58 11.33
N SER A 147 3.87 -8.63 12.27
CA SER A 147 2.62 -8.19 12.90
C SER A 147 1.66 -7.56 11.89
N LYS A 148 2.17 -6.65 11.04
CA LYS A 148 1.37 -6.01 9.98
C LYS A 148 0.81 -7.04 9.00
N VAL A 149 1.67 -7.94 8.51
CA VAL A 149 1.25 -8.99 7.57
C VAL A 149 0.18 -9.88 8.19
N SER A 150 0.32 -10.24 9.48
CA SER A 150 -0.70 -11.01 10.20
C SER A 150 -2.03 -10.25 10.31
N GLN A 151 -1.99 -8.94 10.59
CA GLN A 151 -3.20 -8.09 10.62
C GLN A 151 -3.89 -8.03 9.26
N TRP A 152 -3.14 -7.89 8.16
CA TRP A 152 -3.72 -7.88 6.81
C TRP A 152 -4.39 -9.21 6.45
N MET A 153 -3.72 -10.33 6.73
CA MET A 153 -4.28 -11.66 6.49
C MET A 153 -5.51 -11.94 7.35
N ASN A 154 -5.52 -11.48 8.61
CA ASN A 154 -6.69 -11.59 9.48
C ASN A 154 -7.85 -10.73 8.97
N CYS A 155 -7.57 -9.52 8.49
CA CYS A 155 -8.58 -8.66 7.88
C CYS A 155 -9.20 -9.33 6.64
N GLU A 156 -8.37 -9.92 5.78
CA GLU A 156 -8.84 -10.70 4.63
C GLU A 156 -9.76 -11.84 5.05
N ALA A 157 -9.39 -12.62 6.06
CA ALA A 157 -10.22 -13.72 6.56
C ALA A 157 -11.56 -13.24 7.12
N ILE A 158 -11.55 -12.22 7.98
CA ILE A 158 -12.77 -11.68 8.61
C ILE A 158 -13.77 -11.16 7.57
N LEU A 159 -13.29 -10.44 6.56
CA LEU A 159 -14.16 -9.82 5.56
C LEU A 159 -14.69 -10.82 4.52
N ARG A 160 -14.03 -11.98 4.35
CA ARG A 160 -14.48 -13.03 3.42
C ARG A 160 -15.53 -13.98 4.01
N GLY A 161 -15.58 -14.12 5.34
CA GLY A 161 -16.45 -15.08 6.03
C GLY A 161 -15.87 -16.49 6.00
#